data_AF-A0A954X5J0-F1
#
_entry.id   AF-A0A954X5J0-F1
#
_cell.length_a   1.000
_cell.length_b   1.000
_cell.length_c   1.000
_cell.angle_alpha   90.00
_cell.angle_beta   90.00
_cell.angle_gamma   90.00
#
_symmetry.space_group_name_H-M   'P 1'
#
loop_
_entity.id
_entity.type
_entity.pdbx_description
1 polymer ?
#
loop_
_entity_poly.entity_id
_entity_poly.type
_entity_poly.pdbx_seq_one_letter_code
_entity_poly.pdbx_strand_id
1 'polypeptide(L)'
;SGQLIFQLLNNDSDDGTRLSIQPLSNEVDIDGSPWPIFPLTSERVPVASMPTVFAGTPTTDIEVEVSRASFDPATGRFAADLTLHNRGPSVGRNVWVAFPDLPAGVTLSNAQGQLADQSPYLSLRSAISTGGLGVNESSKSLRFQIDNPQSIPFRLTPRVYVGDANRPPQLDPIGPLAVAPGGVLEVALNANDADGDSVTYSLRAAAGLPNMRLTADHRLAITPAPDQLGSYTFEVVASDGAAEVSRTVSLEVIADPIATTRISGTVLDTDGTPLANVPLEVGRFQTMTAADGSFTLELPSFTVPTEPFDIAVPIGDPQFDPFAEGGKTIPLDRAGYDITTGVSVSNPRQFPNLVTAFIDASAVYGSNDARATALRTKDGTGKLKTSPGDLLPLNDLASFPDGTLENENNSPRDPATLFAAGDVRANDNPALASLHTLLVREHNRRADELA
;
A
#
# COMPACT_ATOMS: atom_id res chain seq x y z
N SER A 1 -22.10 -49.68 42.47
CA SER A 1 -23.03 -48.98 41.56
C SER A 1 -22.93 -47.49 41.85
N GLY A 2 -22.53 -46.69 40.87
CA GLY A 2 -22.65 -45.23 40.97
C GLY A 2 -24.07 -44.83 40.59
N GLN A 3 -24.73 -44.01 41.40
CA GLN A 3 -26.04 -43.47 41.08
C GLN A 3 -25.82 -42.07 40.50
N LEU A 4 -26.02 -41.89 39.20
CA LEU A 4 -26.12 -40.54 38.64
C LEU A 4 -27.50 -39.99 39.00
N ILE A 5 -27.53 -39.00 39.88
CA ILE A 5 -28.75 -38.30 40.26
C ILE A 5 -28.75 -36.96 39.53
N PHE A 6 -29.68 -36.80 38.61
CA PHE A 6 -29.97 -35.51 37.99
C PHE A 6 -31.11 -34.88 38.78
N GLN A 7 -30.82 -33.81 39.52
CA GLN A 7 -31.85 -33.02 40.16
C GLN A 7 -32.19 -31.84 39.25
N LEU A 8 -33.40 -31.87 38.69
CA LEU A 8 -33.97 -30.70 38.05
C LEU A 8 -34.33 -29.71 39.17
N LEU A 9 -33.52 -28.67 39.35
CA LEU A 9 -33.88 -27.55 40.22
C LEU A 9 -34.81 -26.61 39.44
N ASN A 10 -36.02 -27.08 39.13
CA ASN A 10 -37.06 -26.25 38.57
C ASN A 10 -38.05 -25.86 39.68
N ASN A 11 -38.24 -24.55 39.90
CA ASN A 11 -39.23 -24.02 40.82
C ASN A 11 -40.10 -22.94 40.15
N ASP A 12 -40.26 -23.04 38.83
CA ASP A 12 -41.18 -22.22 38.05
C ASP A 12 -42.08 -23.08 37.14
N SER A 13 -42.92 -22.41 36.36
CA SER A 13 -43.92 -23.04 35.50
C SER A 13 -43.40 -23.38 34.09
N ASP A 14 -42.10 -23.24 33.80
CA ASP A 14 -41.58 -23.53 32.46
C ASP A 14 -41.51 -25.04 32.19
N ASP A 15 -42.04 -25.45 31.03
CA ASP A 15 -42.10 -26.83 30.52
C ASP A 15 -41.02 -27.13 29.46
N GLY A 16 -40.20 -26.13 29.10
CA GLY A 16 -39.23 -26.20 28.01
C GLY A 16 -37.86 -26.82 28.35
N THR A 17 -37.59 -27.19 29.61
CA THR A 17 -36.26 -27.69 29.99
C THR A 17 -36.03 -29.11 29.46
N ARG A 18 -35.12 -29.27 28.51
CA ARG A 18 -34.72 -30.57 27.96
C ARG A 18 -33.36 -31.00 28.51
N LEU A 19 -33.34 -32.11 29.25
CA LEU A 19 -32.12 -32.81 29.63
C LEU A 19 -31.82 -33.88 28.57
N SER A 20 -30.72 -33.74 27.83
CA SER A 20 -30.23 -34.78 26.91
C SER A 20 -29.01 -35.47 27.53
N ILE A 21 -29.12 -36.77 27.77
CA ILE A 21 -28.02 -37.61 28.25
C ILE A 21 -27.59 -38.49 27.07
N GLN A 22 -26.37 -38.30 26.58
CA GLN A 22 -25.79 -39.22 25.61
C GLN A 22 -25.41 -40.55 26.29
N PRO A 23 -25.35 -41.68 25.55
CA PRO A 23 -24.99 -42.96 26.14
C PRO A 23 -23.66 -42.88 26.91
N LEU A 24 -23.72 -43.10 28.22
CA LEU A 24 -22.52 -43.21 29.05
C LEU A 24 -22.02 -44.65 28.99
N SER A 25 -20.90 -44.89 28.32
CA SER A 25 -20.13 -46.12 28.52
C SER A 25 -19.18 -45.91 29.70
N ASN A 26 -19.20 -46.85 30.64
CA ASN A 26 -18.20 -46.90 31.71
C ASN A 26 -17.22 -48.02 31.34
N GLU A 27 -16.09 -47.66 30.73
CA GLU A 27 -14.96 -48.58 30.59
C GLU A 27 -14.05 -48.40 31.80
N VAL A 28 -13.89 -49.45 32.59
CA VAL A 28 -12.89 -49.49 33.66
C VAL A 28 -11.56 -49.80 33.00
N ASP A 29 -10.71 -48.79 32.83
CA ASP A 29 -9.32 -48.98 32.45
C ASP A 29 -8.54 -49.48 33.68
N ILE A 30 -8.26 -50.78 33.69
CA ILE A 30 -7.55 -51.44 34.79
C ILE A 30 -6.06 -51.07 34.83
N ASP A 31 -5.53 -50.48 33.75
CA ASP A 31 -4.11 -50.18 33.56
C ASP A 31 -3.77 -48.68 33.76
N GLY A 32 -4.78 -47.83 34.01
CA GLY A 32 -4.58 -46.44 34.45
C GLY A 32 -4.04 -45.48 33.38
N SER A 33 -4.37 -45.68 32.11
CA SER A 33 -4.00 -44.74 31.06
C SER A 33 -4.78 -43.42 31.23
N PRO A 34 -4.10 -42.25 31.15
CA PRO A 34 -4.79 -40.98 31.18
C PRO A 34 -5.74 -40.87 29.98
N TRP A 35 -7.03 -40.70 30.27
CA TRP A 35 -8.07 -40.56 29.27
C TRP A 35 -7.73 -39.45 28.26
N PRO A 36 -8.07 -39.61 26.96
CA PRO A 36 -8.05 -38.50 26.04
C PRO A 36 -9.04 -37.45 26.55
N ILE A 37 -8.52 -36.28 26.90
CA ILE A 37 -9.34 -35.09 27.16
C ILE A 37 -10.10 -34.84 25.85
N PHE A 38 -11.39 -35.15 25.82
CA PHE A 38 -12.26 -34.67 24.75
C PHE A 38 -12.21 -33.14 24.82
N PRO A 39 -11.68 -32.46 23.79
CA PRO A 39 -11.71 -31.01 23.79
C PRO A 39 -13.18 -30.60 23.80
N LEU A 40 -13.61 -29.92 24.87
CA LEU A 40 -14.85 -29.15 24.86
C LEU A 40 -14.64 -27.98 23.91
N THR A 41 -14.77 -28.20 22.61
CA THR A 41 -14.81 -27.11 21.63
C THR A 41 -16.21 -26.51 21.64
N SER A 42 -16.44 -25.66 22.63
CA SER A 42 -17.28 -24.49 22.42
C SER A 42 -16.35 -23.29 22.34
N GLU A 43 -16.39 -22.53 21.25
CA GLU A 43 -15.85 -21.18 21.28
C GLU A 43 -16.62 -20.40 22.35
N ARG A 44 -15.99 -20.24 23.51
CA ARG A 44 -16.42 -19.28 24.53
C ARG A 44 -15.62 -18.04 24.28
N VAL A 45 -16.32 -16.92 24.17
CA VAL A 45 -15.63 -15.64 24.11
C VAL A 45 -15.43 -15.15 25.55
N PRO A 46 -14.25 -14.59 25.90
CA PRO A 46 -14.11 -13.86 27.15
C PRO A 46 -15.10 -12.69 27.20
N VAL A 47 -15.48 -12.31 28.41
CA VAL A 47 -16.36 -11.16 28.63
C VAL A 47 -15.62 -9.87 28.23
N ALA A 48 -16.24 -9.01 27.41
CA ALA A 48 -15.58 -7.83 26.82
C ALA A 48 -15.45 -6.65 27.80
N SER A 49 -14.39 -5.85 27.74
CA SER A 49 -14.30 -4.61 28.54
C SER A 49 -15.41 -3.61 28.18
N MET A 50 -15.79 -2.79 29.16
CA MET A 50 -16.96 -1.92 29.11
C MET A 50 -16.67 -0.49 28.60
N PRO A 51 -17.63 0.16 27.90
CA PRO A 51 -17.69 1.61 27.81
C PRO A 51 -18.08 2.23 29.16
N THR A 52 -17.64 3.47 29.41
CA THR A 52 -17.71 4.17 30.71
C THR A 52 -19.12 4.53 31.21
N VAL A 53 -20.17 4.36 30.39
CA VAL A 53 -21.57 4.70 30.73
C VAL A 53 -22.53 3.64 30.20
N PHE A 54 -23.45 3.15 31.04
CA PHE A 54 -24.53 2.25 30.63
C PHE A 54 -25.69 3.04 30.00
N ALA A 55 -26.01 2.77 28.73
CA ALA A 55 -27.02 3.49 27.96
C ALA A 55 -28.07 2.57 27.28
N GLY A 56 -28.20 1.32 27.74
CA GLY A 56 -29.09 0.35 27.12
C GLY A 56 -30.57 0.54 27.48
N THR A 57 -31.46 0.26 26.52
CA THR A 57 -32.91 0.13 26.73
C THR A 57 -33.31 -1.34 26.84
N PRO A 58 -34.24 -1.70 27.75
CA PRO A 58 -34.69 -3.09 27.88
C PRO A 58 -35.44 -3.54 26.62
N THR A 59 -35.24 -4.80 26.21
CA THR A 59 -35.93 -5.40 25.07
C THR A 59 -36.42 -6.81 25.36
N THR A 60 -37.49 -7.22 24.69
CA THR A 60 -38.00 -8.60 24.65
C THR A 60 -37.74 -9.28 23.31
N ASP A 61 -37.16 -8.56 22.34
CA ASP A 61 -36.89 -9.06 20.99
C ASP A 61 -35.69 -10.01 20.94
N ILE A 62 -34.89 -10.07 22.00
CA ILE A 62 -33.74 -10.95 22.11
C ILE A 62 -34.02 -12.00 23.18
N GLU A 63 -34.08 -13.26 22.76
CA GLU A 63 -34.26 -14.40 23.64
C GLU A 63 -32.91 -14.83 24.24
N VAL A 64 -32.93 -15.18 25.53
CA VAL A 64 -31.76 -15.69 26.25
C VAL A 64 -31.86 -17.21 26.35
N GLU A 65 -30.91 -17.92 25.75
CA GLU A 65 -30.74 -19.35 25.97
C GLU A 65 -29.64 -19.59 27.01
N VAL A 66 -29.96 -20.37 28.03
CA VAL A 66 -28.98 -20.85 29.02
C VAL A 66 -28.69 -22.32 28.76
N SER A 67 -27.43 -22.65 28.52
CA SER A 67 -26.98 -24.01 28.24
C SER A 67 -25.77 -24.39 29.11
N ARG A 68 -25.44 -25.69 29.14
CA ARG A 68 -24.20 -26.21 29.75
C ARG A 68 -23.97 -25.73 31.19
N ALA A 69 -25.06 -25.76 31.96
CA ALA A 69 -25.08 -25.42 33.37
C ALA A 69 -24.30 -26.43 34.21
N SER A 70 -23.65 -25.93 35.24
CA SER A 70 -22.88 -26.68 36.23
C SER A 70 -23.07 -26.02 37.58
N PHE A 71 -23.13 -26.83 38.63
CA PHE A 71 -23.26 -26.37 40.01
C PHE A 71 -22.25 -27.10 40.88
N ASP A 72 -21.45 -26.34 41.62
CA ASP A 72 -20.55 -26.86 42.63
C ASP A 72 -21.20 -26.69 44.02
N PRO A 73 -21.69 -27.78 44.65
CA PRO A 73 -22.35 -27.71 45.94
C PRO A 73 -21.40 -27.38 47.09
N ALA A 74 -20.08 -27.57 46.95
CA ALA A 74 -19.12 -27.25 48.00
C ALA A 74 -18.89 -25.74 48.13
N THR A 75 -18.94 -25.03 47.01
CA THR A 75 -18.73 -23.58 46.94
C THR A 75 -20.02 -22.79 46.75
N GLY A 76 -21.11 -23.45 46.38
CA GLY A 76 -22.37 -22.80 46.00
C GLY A 76 -22.28 -22.08 44.64
N ARG A 77 -21.30 -22.43 43.80
CA ARG A 77 -21.06 -21.74 42.53
C ARG A 77 -21.86 -22.38 41.41
N PHE A 78 -22.72 -21.59 40.79
CA PHE A 78 -23.42 -21.92 39.56
C PHE A 78 -22.70 -21.29 38.37
N ALA A 79 -22.54 -22.04 37.29
CA ALA A 79 -21.95 -21.53 36.06
C ALA A 79 -22.63 -22.13 34.84
N ALA A 80 -23.02 -21.30 33.89
CA ALA A 80 -23.67 -21.71 32.65
C ALA A 80 -23.21 -20.83 31.48
N ASP A 81 -23.54 -21.27 30.28
CA ASP A 81 -23.27 -20.54 29.05
C ASP A 81 -24.55 -19.85 28.57
N LEU A 82 -24.41 -18.59 28.19
CA LEU A 82 -25.48 -17.74 27.69
C LEU A 82 -25.30 -17.52 26.19
N THR A 83 -26.35 -17.77 25.43
CA THR A 83 -26.43 -17.47 23.99
C THR A 83 -27.64 -16.55 23.77
N LEU A 84 -27.44 -15.46 23.04
CA LEU A 84 -28.52 -14.58 22.63
C LEU A 84 -29.06 -14.98 21.27
N HIS A 85 -30.38 -14.93 21.10
CA HIS A 85 -31.06 -15.14 19.82
C HIS A 85 -31.90 -13.93 19.47
N ASN A 86 -31.57 -13.25 18.38
CA ASN A 86 -32.33 -12.07 17.96
C ASN A 86 -33.58 -12.48 17.17
N ARG A 87 -34.76 -12.14 17.68
CA ARG A 87 -36.07 -12.33 17.04
C ARG A 87 -36.69 -11.03 16.54
N GLY A 88 -36.05 -9.89 16.78
CA GLY A 88 -36.48 -8.58 16.31
C GLY A 88 -35.54 -7.97 15.26
N PRO A 89 -35.51 -6.63 15.15
CA PRO A 89 -34.60 -5.92 14.25
C PRO A 89 -33.14 -6.17 14.59
N SER A 90 -32.25 -5.99 13.61
CA SER A 90 -30.80 -6.02 13.85
C SER A 90 -30.41 -4.99 14.90
N VAL A 91 -29.55 -5.39 15.84
CA VAL A 91 -29.01 -4.54 16.89
C VAL A 91 -27.50 -4.40 16.75
N GLY A 92 -26.92 -3.32 17.26
CA GLY A 92 -25.46 -3.19 17.37
C GLY A 92 -24.89 -4.19 18.39
N ARG A 93 -23.58 -4.10 18.64
CA ARG A 93 -22.89 -5.01 19.57
C ARG A 93 -23.04 -4.65 21.03
N ASN A 94 -23.59 -3.47 21.31
CA ASN A 94 -23.85 -3.00 22.65
C ASN A 94 -25.10 -3.68 23.20
N VAL A 95 -24.97 -4.96 23.55
CA VAL A 95 -26.04 -5.75 24.17
C VAL A 95 -25.56 -6.25 25.53
N TRP A 96 -26.43 -6.15 26.53
CA TRP A 96 -26.13 -6.54 27.90
C TRP A 96 -27.21 -7.46 28.43
N VAL A 97 -26.80 -8.39 29.29
CA VAL A 97 -27.72 -9.20 30.08
C VAL A 97 -27.56 -8.83 31.54
N ALA A 98 -28.59 -8.22 32.10
CA ALA A 98 -28.68 -7.90 33.52
C ALA A 98 -29.36 -9.03 34.29
N PHE A 99 -28.93 -9.21 35.53
CA PHE A 99 -29.47 -10.19 36.45
C PHE A 99 -30.12 -9.46 37.63
N PRO A 100 -31.33 -8.92 37.44
CA PRO A 100 -32.04 -8.24 38.52
C PRO A 100 -32.46 -9.24 39.60
N ASP A 101 -32.85 -8.71 40.75
CA ASP A 101 -33.50 -9.46 41.83
C ASP A 101 -32.64 -10.59 42.45
N LEU A 102 -31.31 -10.50 42.36
CA LEU A 102 -30.42 -11.42 43.09
C LEU A 102 -30.56 -11.20 44.61
N PRO A 103 -30.80 -12.26 45.41
CA PRO A 103 -30.89 -12.13 46.87
C PRO A 103 -29.59 -11.65 47.51
N ALA A 104 -29.69 -11.05 48.70
CA ALA A 104 -28.51 -10.72 49.50
C ALA A 104 -27.64 -11.98 49.73
N GLY A 105 -26.35 -11.87 49.42
CA GLY A 105 -25.40 -13.00 49.49
C GLY A 105 -25.27 -13.82 48.21
N VAL A 106 -26.07 -13.53 47.18
CA VAL A 106 -25.93 -14.11 45.83
C VAL A 106 -25.31 -13.07 44.90
N THR A 107 -24.20 -13.39 44.25
CA THR A 107 -23.46 -12.43 43.41
C THR A 107 -23.11 -13.00 42.06
N LEU A 108 -23.25 -12.20 41.00
CA LEU A 108 -22.67 -12.50 39.70
C LEU A 108 -21.15 -12.22 39.76
N SER A 109 -20.35 -13.27 39.86
CA SER A 109 -18.92 -13.16 40.17
C SER A 109 -18.05 -12.68 39.01
N ASN A 110 -18.58 -12.75 37.79
CA ASN A 110 -17.97 -12.18 36.60
C ASN A 110 -18.72 -10.96 36.06
N ALA A 111 -19.49 -10.26 36.92
CA ALA A 111 -20.16 -9.02 36.56
C ALA A 111 -19.18 -7.99 36.01
N GLN A 112 -19.64 -7.22 35.02
CA GLN A 112 -18.84 -6.17 34.39
C GLN A 112 -19.26 -4.76 34.76
N GLY A 113 -20.41 -4.64 35.41
CA GLY A 113 -20.96 -3.40 35.89
C GLY A 113 -22.29 -3.65 36.58
N GLN A 114 -22.90 -2.55 37.02
CA GLN A 114 -24.22 -2.53 37.62
C GLN A 114 -25.07 -1.48 36.92
N LEU A 115 -26.35 -1.79 36.77
CA LEU A 115 -27.37 -0.83 36.34
C LEU A 115 -27.58 0.23 37.43
N ALA A 116 -28.35 1.28 37.11
CA ALA A 116 -28.72 2.31 38.09
C ALA A 116 -29.49 1.74 39.31
N ASP A 117 -30.17 0.60 39.14
CA ASP A 117 -30.86 -0.14 40.21
C ASP A 117 -29.96 -1.15 40.94
N GLN A 118 -28.64 -1.11 40.70
CA GLN A 118 -27.62 -2.02 41.25
C GLN A 118 -27.64 -3.45 40.67
N SER A 119 -28.50 -3.77 39.72
CA SER A 119 -28.51 -5.09 39.08
C SER A 119 -27.18 -5.34 38.34
N PRO A 120 -26.44 -6.42 38.64
CA PRO A 120 -25.21 -6.73 37.93
C PRO A 120 -25.51 -7.22 36.51
N TYR A 121 -24.60 -6.95 35.58
CA TYR A 121 -24.78 -7.38 34.20
C TYR A 121 -23.47 -7.82 33.52
N LEU A 122 -23.63 -8.48 32.37
CA LEU A 122 -22.57 -8.87 31.45
C LEU A 122 -22.75 -8.16 30.11
N SER A 123 -21.66 -7.69 29.50
CA SER A 123 -21.65 -7.25 28.11
C SER A 123 -21.43 -8.45 27.18
N LEU A 124 -22.27 -8.54 26.14
CA LEU A 124 -22.19 -9.54 25.08
C LEU A 124 -21.42 -9.01 23.87
N ARG A 125 -20.79 -7.84 23.95
CA ARG A 125 -20.08 -7.18 22.83
C ARG A 125 -19.05 -8.08 22.16
N SER A 126 -18.29 -8.85 22.93
CA SER A 126 -17.29 -9.80 22.39
C SER A 126 -17.93 -11.05 21.80
N ALA A 127 -19.10 -11.45 22.30
CA ALA A 127 -19.85 -12.59 21.81
C ALA A 127 -20.66 -12.29 20.53
N ILE A 128 -20.81 -11.01 20.19
CA ILE A 128 -21.48 -10.55 18.98
C ILE A 128 -20.41 -10.11 17.95
N SER A 129 -20.58 -10.57 16.71
CA SER A 129 -19.72 -10.26 15.56
C SER A 129 -19.63 -8.75 15.31
N THR A 130 -18.58 -8.31 14.59
CA THR A 130 -18.47 -6.91 14.14
C THR A 130 -19.69 -6.55 13.28
N GLY A 131 -20.24 -5.35 13.47
CA GLY A 131 -21.47 -4.92 12.80
C GLY A 131 -22.78 -5.29 13.52
N GLY A 132 -22.72 -6.10 14.60
CA GLY A 132 -23.87 -6.35 15.47
C GLY A 132 -24.47 -7.75 15.36
N LEU A 133 -25.70 -7.88 15.85
CA LEU A 133 -26.47 -9.12 15.87
C LEU A 133 -27.69 -8.97 14.95
N GLY A 134 -27.64 -9.62 13.79
CA GLY A 134 -28.66 -9.53 12.75
C GLY A 134 -29.98 -10.23 13.10
N VAL A 135 -30.99 -10.05 12.25
CA VAL A 135 -32.29 -10.72 12.37
C VAL A 135 -32.12 -12.24 12.29
N ASN A 136 -32.66 -12.99 13.26
CA ASN A 136 -32.53 -14.45 13.40
C ASN A 136 -31.11 -14.96 13.59
N GLU A 137 -30.15 -14.09 13.91
CA GLU A 137 -28.79 -14.49 14.24
C GLU A 137 -28.67 -14.83 15.73
N SER A 138 -27.68 -15.66 16.06
CA SER A 138 -27.31 -16.01 17.43
C SER A 138 -25.91 -15.52 17.76
N SER A 139 -25.71 -15.05 18.99
CA SER A 139 -24.37 -14.72 19.47
C SER A 139 -23.51 -15.98 19.65
N LYS A 140 -22.19 -15.82 19.75
CA LYS A 140 -21.34 -16.85 20.38
C LYS A 140 -21.75 -17.02 21.85
N SER A 141 -21.39 -18.14 22.46
CA SER A 141 -21.69 -18.39 23.87
C SER A 141 -20.76 -17.59 24.79
N LEU A 142 -21.35 -16.97 25.81
CA LEU A 142 -20.64 -16.28 26.89
C LEU A 142 -20.89 -16.99 28.23
N ARG A 143 -19.84 -17.27 28.99
CA ARG A 143 -19.96 -17.90 30.32
C ARG A 143 -20.41 -16.88 31.36
N PHE A 144 -21.40 -17.22 32.19
CA PHE A 144 -21.73 -16.49 33.41
C PHE A 144 -21.57 -17.34 34.66
N GLN A 145 -21.29 -16.70 35.80
CA GLN A 145 -21.00 -17.36 37.07
C GLN A 145 -21.70 -16.64 38.21
N ILE A 146 -22.50 -17.38 38.98
CA ILE A 146 -23.20 -16.90 40.16
C ILE A 146 -22.65 -17.65 41.37
N ASP A 147 -22.19 -16.90 42.37
CA ASP A 147 -21.80 -17.43 43.67
C ASP A 147 -23.00 -17.34 44.63
N ASN A 148 -23.45 -18.48 45.15
CA ASN A 148 -24.54 -18.61 46.10
C ASN A 148 -24.12 -19.53 47.27
N PRO A 149 -23.16 -19.09 48.11
CA PRO A 149 -22.55 -19.94 49.14
C PRO A 149 -23.55 -20.39 50.21
N GLN A 150 -24.64 -19.65 50.40
CA GLN A 150 -25.69 -19.96 51.38
C GLN A 150 -26.80 -20.85 50.81
N SER A 151 -26.71 -21.27 49.54
CA SER A 151 -27.73 -22.07 48.85
C SER A 151 -29.14 -21.45 48.94
N ILE A 152 -29.23 -20.12 48.86
CA ILE A 152 -30.51 -19.40 48.93
C ILE A 152 -31.31 -19.73 47.65
N PRO A 153 -32.57 -20.15 47.74
CA PRO A 153 -33.41 -20.38 46.57
C PRO A 153 -33.87 -19.06 45.96
N PHE A 154 -33.76 -18.92 44.64
CA PHE A 154 -34.25 -17.76 43.89
C PHE A 154 -34.54 -18.13 42.43
N ARG A 155 -35.30 -17.28 41.73
CA ARG A 155 -35.56 -17.42 40.30
C ARG A 155 -34.62 -16.49 39.52
N LEU A 156 -33.92 -17.06 38.54
CA LEU A 156 -33.08 -16.27 37.64
C LEU A 156 -33.95 -15.71 36.51
N THR A 157 -34.13 -14.38 36.47
CA THR A 157 -34.91 -13.71 35.41
C THR A 157 -34.02 -12.69 34.68
N PRO A 158 -33.11 -13.17 33.80
CA PRO A 158 -32.23 -12.28 33.08
C PRO A 158 -33.03 -11.31 32.20
N ARG A 159 -32.61 -10.05 32.16
CA ARG A 159 -33.20 -9.01 31.30
C ARG A 159 -32.16 -8.54 30.30
N VAL A 160 -32.57 -8.49 29.03
CA VAL A 160 -31.70 -8.03 27.95
C VAL A 160 -31.89 -6.53 27.74
N TYR A 161 -30.77 -5.83 27.60
CA TYR A 161 -30.72 -4.42 27.24
C TYR A 161 -29.93 -4.28 25.95
N VAL A 162 -30.44 -3.46 25.04
CA VAL A 162 -29.79 -3.13 23.77
C VAL A 162 -29.46 -1.65 23.74
N GLY A 163 -28.28 -1.31 23.25
CA GLY A 163 -27.87 0.05 22.96
C GLY A 163 -28.40 0.51 21.61
N ASP A 164 -27.77 1.55 21.07
CA ASP A 164 -28.11 2.08 19.75
C ASP A 164 -27.89 1.03 18.64
N ALA A 165 -28.62 1.20 17.53
CA ALA A 165 -28.41 0.42 16.32
C ALA A 165 -27.02 0.69 15.71
N ASN A 166 -26.50 -0.30 14.98
CA ASN A 166 -25.21 -0.19 14.29
C ASN A 166 -25.21 1.00 13.31
N ARG A 167 -24.15 1.80 13.34
CA ARG A 167 -23.91 2.94 12.46
C ARG A 167 -22.79 2.58 11.48
N PRO A 168 -22.94 2.89 10.19
CA PRO A 168 -21.89 2.59 9.22
C PRO A 168 -20.59 3.34 9.54
N PRO A 169 -19.43 2.81 9.13
CA PRO A 169 -18.16 3.51 9.23
C PRO A 169 -18.20 4.85 8.51
N GLN A 170 -17.42 5.80 9.00
CA GLN A 170 -17.15 7.06 8.33
C GLN A 170 -15.79 6.97 7.62
N LEU A 171 -15.79 6.89 6.30
CA LEU A 171 -14.59 6.90 5.47
C LEU A 171 -14.13 8.33 5.19
N ASP A 172 -12.85 8.61 5.46
CA ASP A 172 -12.22 9.90 5.19
C ASP A 172 -12.20 10.23 3.69
N PRO A 173 -12.16 11.51 3.31
CA PRO A 173 -12.04 11.89 1.91
C PRO A 173 -10.74 11.39 1.29
N ILE A 174 -10.86 10.75 0.13
CA ILE A 174 -9.72 10.35 -0.71
C ILE A 174 -9.74 11.29 -1.91
N GLY A 175 -8.68 12.09 -2.05
CA GLY A 175 -8.55 13.01 -3.17
C GLY A 175 -8.29 12.30 -4.50
N PRO A 176 -8.29 13.04 -5.63
CA PRO A 176 -7.81 12.49 -6.89
C PRO A 176 -6.36 12.04 -6.75
N LEU A 177 -6.03 10.91 -7.36
CA LEU A 177 -4.72 10.28 -7.32
C LEU A 177 -4.04 10.39 -8.69
N ALA A 178 -2.72 10.56 -8.70
CA ALA A 178 -1.93 10.53 -9.92
C ALA A 178 -0.61 9.80 -9.68
N VAL A 179 -0.20 8.95 -10.62
CA VAL A 179 1.06 8.22 -10.56
C VAL A 179 1.56 7.91 -11.98
N ALA A 180 2.88 7.94 -12.19
CA ALA A 180 3.46 7.51 -13.47
C ALA A 180 3.56 5.98 -13.55
N PRO A 181 3.53 5.38 -14.76
CA PRO A 181 3.82 3.96 -14.92
C PRO A 181 5.19 3.58 -14.34
N GLY A 182 5.26 2.43 -13.68
CA GLY A 182 6.45 1.96 -12.96
C GLY A 182 6.70 2.66 -11.61
N GLY A 183 5.99 3.76 -11.33
CA GLY A 183 5.99 4.41 -10.02
C GLY A 183 5.23 3.61 -8.96
N VAL A 184 5.50 3.94 -7.70
CA VAL A 184 4.79 3.39 -6.54
C VAL A 184 4.09 4.54 -5.83
N LEU A 185 2.76 4.47 -5.72
CA LEU A 185 1.96 5.39 -4.92
C LEU A 185 1.30 4.63 -3.76
N GLU A 186 1.54 5.08 -2.54
CA GLU A 186 0.99 4.51 -1.31
C GLU A 186 -0.02 5.47 -0.68
N VAL A 187 -1.28 5.07 -0.58
CA VAL A 187 -2.35 5.89 0.01
C VAL A 187 -2.85 5.24 1.29
N ALA A 188 -2.69 5.92 2.43
CA ALA A 188 -3.28 5.46 3.69
C ALA A 188 -4.80 5.66 3.67
N LEU A 189 -5.55 4.60 3.94
CA LEU A 189 -7.00 4.64 4.08
C LEU A 189 -7.35 4.76 5.56
N ASN A 190 -8.23 5.70 5.87
CA ASN A 190 -8.68 5.92 7.23
C ASN A 190 -10.19 6.02 7.29
N ALA A 191 -10.77 5.34 8.27
CA ALA A 191 -12.18 5.28 8.53
C ALA A 191 -12.37 5.04 10.03
N ASN A 192 -13.35 5.72 10.60
CA ASN A 192 -13.69 5.57 12.00
C ASN A 192 -15.09 4.97 12.11
N ASP A 193 -15.28 4.09 13.08
CA ASP A 193 -16.57 3.53 13.42
C ASP A 193 -17.05 4.08 14.76
N ALA A 194 -18.26 4.63 14.78
CA ALA A 194 -18.78 5.30 15.97
C ALA A 194 -19.19 4.32 17.08
N ASP A 195 -19.38 3.04 16.75
CA ASP A 195 -19.73 1.96 17.68
C ASP A 195 -18.47 1.21 18.18
N GLY A 196 -17.30 1.63 17.70
CA GLY A 196 -15.99 1.11 18.05
C GLY A 196 -15.69 -0.23 17.39
N ASP A 197 -16.31 -0.52 16.26
CA ASP A 197 -16.07 -1.72 15.48
C ASP A 197 -14.82 -1.61 14.60
N SER A 198 -14.18 -2.75 14.34
CA SER A 198 -13.03 -2.78 13.45
C SER A 198 -13.50 -2.63 12.01
N VAL A 199 -12.93 -1.65 11.31
CA VAL A 199 -13.25 -1.39 9.91
C VAL A 199 -12.32 -2.19 9.01
N THR A 200 -12.88 -2.80 7.98
CA THR A 200 -12.18 -3.49 6.89
C THR A 200 -12.35 -2.72 5.59
N TYR A 201 -11.35 -2.80 4.70
CA TYR A 201 -11.37 -2.11 3.41
C TYR A 201 -11.41 -3.10 2.26
N SER A 202 -12.09 -2.72 1.18
CA SER A 202 -12.05 -3.43 -0.09
C SER A 202 -12.18 -2.45 -1.26
N LEU A 203 -11.88 -2.94 -2.46
CA LEU A 203 -11.99 -2.17 -3.69
C LEU A 203 -13.10 -2.75 -4.57
N ARG A 204 -13.93 -1.88 -5.13
CA ARG A 204 -15.00 -2.25 -6.07
C ARG A 204 -14.83 -1.45 -7.36
N ALA A 205 -14.79 -2.12 -8.51
CA ALA A 205 -14.67 -1.47 -9.81
C ALA A 205 -15.40 -2.27 -10.90
N ALA A 206 -15.84 -1.58 -11.97
CA ALA A 206 -16.59 -2.19 -13.06
C ALA A 206 -15.73 -3.12 -13.94
N ALA A 207 -14.48 -2.72 -14.23
CA ALA A 207 -13.39 -3.53 -14.80
C ALA A 207 -12.16 -2.63 -15.01
N GLY A 208 -10.98 -3.24 -15.17
CA GLY A 208 -9.79 -2.57 -15.70
C GLY A 208 -9.13 -1.61 -14.72
N LEU A 209 -8.56 -2.13 -13.64
CA LEU A 209 -7.71 -1.36 -12.74
C LEU A 209 -6.24 -1.55 -13.11
N PRO A 210 -5.38 -0.55 -12.90
CA PRO A 210 -3.95 -0.77 -12.95
C PRO A 210 -3.54 -1.71 -11.82
N ASN A 211 -2.30 -2.17 -11.85
CA ASN A 211 -1.76 -2.98 -10.77
C ASN A 211 -1.88 -2.20 -9.45
N MET A 212 -2.59 -2.80 -8.50
CA MET A 212 -2.80 -2.23 -7.18
C MET A 212 -3.01 -3.32 -6.15
N ARG A 213 -2.70 -3.01 -4.90
CA ARG A 213 -2.79 -3.92 -3.78
C ARG A 213 -3.19 -3.16 -2.53
N LEU A 214 -4.21 -3.65 -1.84
CA LEU A 214 -4.53 -3.23 -0.50
C LEU A 214 -3.72 -4.05 0.51
N THR A 215 -3.01 -3.38 1.40
CA THR A 215 -2.18 -4.00 2.45
C THR A 215 -2.98 -4.19 3.75
N ALA A 216 -2.44 -5.01 4.65
CA ALA A 216 -3.07 -5.29 5.94
C ALA A 216 -3.07 -4.08 6.90
N ASP A 217 -2.16 -3.12 6.70
CA ASP A 217 -2.09 -1.85 7.44
C ASP A 217 -2.95 -0.74 6.81
N HIS A 218 -3.94 -1.12 6.00
CA HIS A 218 -4.90 -0.22 5.36
C HIS A 218 -4.27 0.78 4.39
N ARG A 219 -3.21 0.37 3.67
CA ARG A 219 -2.62 1.17 2.59
C ARG A 219 -2.98 0.60 1.23
N LEU A 220 -3.38 1.49 0.33
CA LEU A 220 -3.55 1.17 -1.07
C LEU A 220 -2.25 1.49 -1.81
N ALA A 221 -1.53 0.44 -2.21
CA ALA A 221 -0.35 0.49 -3.05
C ALA A 221 -0.78 0.43 -4.52
N ILE A 222 -0.34 1.39 -5.34
CA ILE A 222 -0.67 1.49 -6.77
C ILE A 222 0.64 1.50 -7.55
N THR A 223 0.80 0.54 -8.47
CA THR A 223 2.04 0.28 -9.22
C THR A 223 1.80 -0.01 -10.70
N PRO A 224 1.25 0.95 -11.46
CA PRO A 224 0.79 0.68 -12.82
C PRO A 224 1.93 0.19 -13.72
N ALA A 225 1.66 -0.80 -14.55
CA ALA A 225 2.58 -1.24 -15.59
C ALA A 225 2.70 -0.19 -16.71
N PRO A 226 3.79 -0.21 -17.50
CA PRO A 226 4.01 0.74 -18.60
C PRO A 226 2.86 0.87 -19.61
N ASP A 227 2.05 -0.18 -19.77
CA ASP A 227 0.89 -0.24 -20.67
C ASP A 227 -0.44 0.19 -20.02
N GLN A 228 -0.44 0.48 -18.71
CA GLN A 228 -1.63 0.86 -17.93
C GLN A 228 -1.80 2.38 -17.83
N LEU A 229 -1.80 3.06 -18.98
CA LEU A 229 -1.99 4.50 -19.08
C LEU A 229 -3.47 4.89 -19.12
N GLY A 230 -3.78 6.07 -18.58
CA GLY A 230 -5.08 6.70 -18.68
C GLY A 230 -5.80 6.92 -17.35
N SER A 231 -7.09 7.21 -17.44
CA SER A 231 -7.93 7.50 -16.27
C SER A 231 -8.67 6.25 -15.80
N TYR A 232 -8.61 6.00 -14.50
CA TYR A 232 -9.26 4.91 -13.81
C TYR A 232 -10.25 5.43 -12.77
N THR A 233 -11.31 4.68 -12.54
CA THR A 233 -12.31 5.01 -11.51
C THR A 233 -12.68 3.74 -10.75
N PHE A 234 -12.62 3.82 -9.43
CA PHE A 234 -12.97 2.73 -8.53
C PHE A 234 -13.57 3.26 -7.24
N GLU A 235 -14.22 2.38 -6.49
CA GLU A 235 -14.74 2.66 -5.16
C GLU A 235 -13.83 2.04 -4.10
N VAL A 236 -13.44 2.84 -3.12
CA VAL A 236 -12.91 2.35 -1.85
C VAL A 236 -14.10 2.13 -0.92
N VAL A 237 -14.26 0.90 -0.46
CA VAL A 237 -15.34 0.48 0.42
C VAL A 237 -14.78 0.23 1.82
N ALA A 238 -15.37 0.87 2.83
CA ALA A 238 -15.10 0.63 4.24
C ALA A 238 -16.30 -0.06 4.88
N SER A 239 -16.10 -1.18 5.58
CA SER A 239 -17.15 -1.96 6.20
C SER A 239 -16.80 -2.41 7.62
N ASP A 240 -17.78 -2.34 8.52
CA ASP A 240 -17.74 -2.89 9.89
C ASP A 240 -18.21 -4.36 9.95
N GLY A 241 -18.60 -4.96 8.82
CA GLY A 241 -19.17 -6.31 8.72
C GLY A 241 -20.69 -6.37 8.60
N ALA A 242 -21.43 -5.32 8.95
CA ALA A 242 -22.89 -5.24 8.79
C ALA A 242 -23.33 -4.11 7.85
N ALA A 243 -22.62 -3.00 7.85
CA ALA A 243 -22.83 -1.87 6.97
C ALA A 243 -21.55 -1.53 6.20
N GLU A 244 -21.73 -0.87 5.06
CA GLU A 244 -20.64 -0.38 4.24
C GLU A 244 -20.87 1.06 3.82
N VAL A 245 -19.79 1.82 3.71
CA VAL A 245 -19.75 3.10 3.01
C VAL A 245 -18.73 3.00 1.89
N SER A 246 -19.03 3.55 0.72
CA SER A 246 -18.07 3.63 -0.37
C SER A 246 -17.83 5.07 -0.82
N ARG A 247 -16.62 5.32 -1.32
CA ARG A 247 -16.27 6.56 -2.00
C ARG A 247 -15.62 6.26 -3.34
N THR A 248 -16.11 6.94 -4.37
CA THR A 248 -15.48 6.93 -5.69
C THR A 248 -14.16 7.69 -5.66
N VAL A 249 -13.12 7.09 -6.22
CA VAL A 249 -11.76 7.62 -6.35
C VAL A 249 -11.40 7.64 -7.83
N SER A 250 -10.86 8.76 -8.29
CA SER A 250 -10.28 8.92 -9.62
C SER A 250 -8.77 8.78 -9.54
N LEU A 251 -8.19 7.94 -10.41
CA LEU A 251 -6.76 7.76 -10.56
C LEU A 251 -6.35 8.10 -11.98
N GLU A 252 -5.36 8.97 -12.15
CA GLU A 252 -4.76 9.28 -13.43
C GLU A 252 -3.36 8.64 -13.52
N VAL A 253 -3.17 7.77 -14.51
CA VAL A 253 -1.85 7.22 -14.84
C VAL A 253 -1.32 7.95 -16.06
N ILE A 254 -0.48 8.95 -15.80
CA ILE A 254 0.10 9.82 -16.83
C ILE A 254 1.48 9.29 -17.16
N ALA A 255 1.77 9.08 -18.44
CA ALA A 255 3.12 8.74 -18.88
C ALA A 255 4.09 9.84 -18.43
N ASP A 256 5.30 9.46 -18.02
CA ASP A 256 6.37 10.43 -17.81
C ASP A 256 6.52 11.24 -19.13
N PRO A 257 6.44 12.59 -19.09
CA PRO A 257 6.64 13.40 -20.29
C PRO A 257 8.03 13.18 -20.92
N ILE A 258 8.98 12.62 -20.17
CA ILE A 258 10.36 12.43 -20.60
C ILE A 258 10.57 10.97 -21.07
N ALA A 259 10.67 10.78 -22.39
CA ALA A 259 10.79 9.48 -23.06
C ALA A 259 12.19 8.81 -22.97
N THR A 260 13.09 9.29 -22.10
CA THR A 260 14.42 8.70 -21.88
C THR A 260 14.37 7.59 -20.84
N THR A 261 15.25 6.58 -20.91
CA THR A 261 15.39 5.63 -19.81
C THR A 261 16.01 6.33 -18.60
N ARG A 262 15.37 6.31 -17.43
CA ARG A 262 15.90 6.93 -16.20
C ARG A 262 16.12 5.85 -15.14
N ILE A 263 17.28 5.85 -14.49
CA ILE A 263 17.50 5.14 -13.24
C ILE A 263 17.26 6.16 -12.12
N SER A 264 16.39 5.86 -11.17
CA SER A 264 16.17 6.71 -10.00
C SER A 264 16.21 5.89 -8.72
N GLY A 265 16.49 6.55 -7.61
CA GLY A 265 16.56 5.91 -6.29
C GLY A 265 16.85 6.91 -5.18
N THR A 266 17.06 6.40 -3.97
CA THR A 266 17.51 7.17 -2.82
C THR A 266 18.75 6.51 -2.22
N VAL A 267 19.70 7.34 -1.78
CA VAL A 267 20.87 6.89 -1.01
C VAL A 267 20.67 7.31 0.43
N LEU A 268 20.58 6.33 1.31
CA LEU A 268 20.41 6.51 2.75
C LEU A 268 21.65 5.97 3.47
N ASP A 269 21.98 6.55 4.62
CA ASP A 269 22.93 5.98 5.57
C ASP A 269 22.31 4.75 6.26
N THR A 270 23.13 4.03 7.02
CA THR A 270 22.76 2.83 7.79
C THR A 270 21.66 3.05 8.82
N ASP A 271 21.41 4.30 9.22
CA ASP A 271 20.33 4.69 10.12
C ASP A 271 19.05 5.17 9.38
N GLY A 272 19.06 5.14 8.06
CA GLY A 272 17.96 5.60 7.19
C GLY A 272 17.98 7.10 6.88
N THR A 273 18.98 7.85 7.35
CA THR A 273 19.11 9.29 7.03
C THR A 273 19.51 9.49 5.57
N PRO A 274 18.85 10.37 4.81
CA PRO A 274 19.24 10.61 3.42
C PRO A 274 20.61 11.30 3.28
N LEU A 275 21.39 10.87 2.28
CA LEU A 275 22.73 11.40 2.01
C LEU A 275 22.71 12.30 0.78
N ALA A 276 23.02 13.58 0.97
CA ALA A 276 23.08 14.59 -0.08
C ALA A 276 24.46 14.71 -0.75
N ASN A 277 24.49 15.11 -2.02
CA ASN A 277 25.70 15.33 -2.83
C ASN A 277 26.59 14.09 -2.97
N VAL A 278 26.02 12.89 -2.86
CA VAL A 278 26.73 11.63 -3.12
C VAL A 278 26.85 11.46 -4.62
N PRO A 279 28.07 11.38 -5.19
CA PRO A 279 28.25 11.10 -6.61
C PRO A 279 27.85 9.65 -6.89
N LEU A 280 27.00 9.47 -7.90
CA LEU A 280 26.53 8.17 -8.36
C LEU A 280 26.90 7.98 -9.83
N GLU A 281 27.45 6.81 -10.13
CA GLU A 281 27.98 6.48 -11.45
C GLU A 281 27.43 5.13 -11.93
N VAL A 282 26.93 5.11 -13.16
CA VAL A 282 26.56 3.88 -13.88
C VAL A 282 27.18 3.95 -15.28
N GLY A 283 28.25 3.18 -15.49
CA GLY A 283 29.07 3.30 -16.70
C GLY A 283 29.71 4.68 -16.77
N ARG A 284 29.49 5.41 -17.88
CA ARG A 284 29.97 6.80 -18.07
C ARG A 284 28.98 7.88 -17.61
N PHE A 285 27.79 7.50 -17.13
CA PHE A 285 26.76 8.44 -16.72
C PHE A 285 26.88 8.71 -15.23
N GLN A 286 26.87 9.99 -14.88
CA GLN A 286 27.05 10.43 -13.51
C GLN A 286 25.92 11.38 -13.10
N THR A 287 25.51 11.29 -11.84
CA THR A 287 24.58 12.24 -11.20
C THR A 287 24.98 12.43 -9.74
N MET A 288 24.33 13.34 -9.03
CA MET A 288 24.49 13.52 -7.59
C MET A 288 23.15 13.37 -6.89
N THR A 289 23.17 12.91 -5.65
CA THR A 289 21.97 12.90 -4.82
C THR A 289 21.57 14.31 -4.38
N ALA A 290 20.27 14.57 -4.36
CA ALA A 290 19.65 15.78 -3.82
C ALA A 290 19.67 15.79 -2.29
N ALA A 291 19.17 16.87 -1.68
CA ALA A 291 19.15 17.05 -0.23
C ALA A 291 18.37 15.95 0.53
N ASP A 292 17.38 15.34 -0.11
CA ASP A 292 16.58 14.23 0.40
C ASP A 292 17.14 12.86 0.02
N GLY A 293 18.41 12.80 -0.43
CA GLY A 293 19.10 11.59 -0.85
C GLY A 293 18.62 11.01 -2.18
N SER A 294 17.62 11.61 -2.82
CA SER A 294 17.10 11.14 -4.11
C SER A 294 18.08 11.42 -5.25
N PHE A 295 18.08 10.57 -6.27
CA PHE A 295 18.82 10.83 -7.50
C PHE A 295 18.03 10.35 -8.71
N THR A 296 18.36 10.95 -9.85
CA THR A 296 17.89 10.53 -11.15
C THR A 296 19.05 10.59 -12.13
N LEU A 297 19.27 9.49 -12.85
CA LEU A 297 20.28 9.31 -13.86
C LEU A 297 19.59 9.03 -15.20
N GLU A 298 19.72 9.94 -16.14
CA GLU A 298 19.21 9.74 -17.49
C GLU A 298 20.21 8.88 -18.29
N LEU A 299 19.71 7.76 -18.81
CA LEU A 299 20.41 6.92 -19.76
C LEU A 299 19.89 7.21 -21.17
N PRO A 300 20.77 7.22 -22.17
CA PRO A 300 20.35 7.38 -23.55
C PRO A 300 19.56 6.18 -24.02
N SER A 301 18.79 6.34 -25.09
CA SER A 301 18.00 5.26 -25.71
C SER A 301 18.84 4.20 -26.45
N PHE A 302 20.17 4.26 -26.36
CA PHE A 302 21.09 3.27 -26.94
C PHE A 302 21.90 2.56 -25.85
N THR A 303 22.30 1.32 -26.13
CA THR A 303 23.12 0.51 -25.23
C THR A 303 24.43 1.22 -24.91
N VAL A 304 24.70 1.44 -23.63
CA VAL A 304 25.96 2.00 -23.14
C VAL A 304 27.01 0.87 -23.16
N PRO A 305 28.00 0.90 -24.08
CA PRO A 305 29.05 -0.10 -24.05
C PRO A 305 29.95 0.14 -22.84
N THR A 306 30.21 -0.90 -22.07
CA THR A 306 31.18 -0.92 -20.96
C THR A 306 32.36 -1.83 -21.32
N GLU A 307 32.72 -1.92 -22.60
CA GLU A 307 33.82 -2.77 -23.08
C GLU A 307 35.11 -1.94 -23.17
N PRO A 308 36.01 -1.98 -22.16
CA PRO A 308 37.28 -1.28 -22.22
C PRO A 308 38.18 -1.88 -23.30
N PHE A 309 38.87 -1.01 -24.02
CA PHE A 309 39.86 -1.30 -25.04
C PHE A 309 41.02 -0.30 -24.93
N ASP A 310 41.55 -0.20 -23.72
CA ASP A 310 42.66 0.67 -23.35
C ASP A 310 43.81 0.64 -24.36
N ILE A 311 44.32 1.82 -24.68
CA ILE A 311 45.48 1.99 -25.55
C ILE A 311 46.74 1.86 -24.70
N ALA A 312 47.55 0.84 -24.96
CA ALA A 312 48.84 0.69 -24.29
C ALA A 312 49.78 1.83 -24.66
N VAL A 313 50.33 2.50 -23.65
CA VAL A 313 51.30 3.59 -23.83
C VAL A 313 52.70 2.99 -23.96
N PRO A 314 53.48 3.38 -24.99
CA PRO A 314 54.87 2.96 -25.12
C PRO A 314 55.71 3.37 -23.91
N ILE A 315 56.65 2.51 -23.50
CA ILE A 315 57.59 2.83 -22.42
C ILE A 315 58.39 4.08 -22.79
N GLY A 316 58.40 5.08 -21.91
CA GLY A 316 59.14 6.33 -22.14
C GLY A 316 58.41 7.32 -23.05
N ASP A 317 57.11 7.14 -23.28
CA ASP A 317 56.29 8.12 -24.00
C ASP A 317 56.39 9.50 -23.30
N PRO A 318 56.81 10.57 -24.00
CA PRO A 318 57.09 11.86 -23.36
C PRO A 318 55.92 12.51 -22.63
N GLN A 319 54.68 12.16 -22.95
CA GLN A 319 53.48 12.77 -22.39
C GLN A 319 52.80 11.87 -21.37
N PHE A 320 52.70 10.58 -21.66
CA PHE A 320 51.89 9.62 -20.89
C PHE A 320 52.73 8.63 -20.08
N ASP A 321 54.03 8.48 -20.36
CA ASP A 321 55.00 7.71 -19.56
C ASP A 321 56.39 8.38 -19.53
N PRO A 322 56.51 9.64 -19.07
CA PRO A 322 57.76 10.41 -19.19
C PRO A 322 58.94 9.84 -18.37
N PHE A 323 58.65 8.95 -17.40
CA PHE A 323 59.64 8.33 -16.53
C PHE A 323 59.99 6.89 -16.93
N ALA A 324 59.46 6.41 -18.06
CA ALA A 324 59.70 5.06 -18.57
C ALA A 324 59.36 3.96 -17.54
N GLU A 325 58.27 4.15 -16.79
CA GLU A 325 57.80 3.19 -15.79
C GLU A 325 57.17 1.96 -16.44
N GLY A 326 56.64 2.12 -17.67
CA GLY A 326 55.89 1.11 -18.37
C GLY A 326 54.52 0.82 -17.75
N GLY A 327 53.71 0.02 -18.46
CA GLY A 327 52.37 -0.38 -17.99
C GLY A 327 51.34 0.75 -17.94
N LYS A 328 51.61 1.92 -18.51
CA LYS A 328 50.65 3.02 -18.64
C LYS A 328 49.63 2.71 -19.75
N THR A 329 48.40 3.15 -19.58
CA THR A 329 47.34 3.06 -20.59
C THR A 329 46.60 4.38 -20.74
N ILE A 330 46.06 4.62 -21.94
CA ILE A 330 45.06 5.67 -22.18
C ILE A 330 43.70 4.96 -22.20
N PRO A 331 42.78 5.31 -21.29
CA PRO A 331 41.45 4.70 -21.25
C PRO A 331 40.70 4.92 -22.56
N LEU A 332 40.10 3.87 -23.08
CA LEU A 332 39.24 3.90 -24.27
C LEU A 332 38.15 2.85 -24.13
N ASP A 333 36.91 3.23 -24.37
CA ASP A 333 35.80 2.29 -24.49
C ASP A 333 35.48 2.02 -25.97
N ARG A 334 35.11 0.78 -26.28
CA ARG A 334 34.60 0.44 -27.62
C ARG A 334 33.26 1.14 -27.86
N ALA A 335 33.03 1.55 -29.10
CA ALA A 335 31.74 2.11 -29.51
C ALA A 335 30.58 1.12 -29.30
N GLY A 336 29.38 1.68 -29.10
CA GLY A 336 28.15 0.89 -28.99
C GLY A 336 27.88 0.16 -30.31
N TYR A 337 27.31 -1.03 -30.23
CA TYR A 337 27.07 -1.89 -31.39
C TYR A 337 25.63 -2.41 -31.41
N ASP A 338 25.17 -2.88 -32.56
CA ASP A 338 23.85 -3.52 -32.67
C ASP A 338 23.88 -4.86 -31.89
N ILE A 339 23.10 -4.92 -30.81
CA ILE A 339 23.05 -6.07 -29.89
C ILE A 339 22.61 -7.38 -30.56
N THR A 340 22.01 -7.32 -31.74
CA THR A 340 21.63 -8.50 -32.54
C THR A 340 22.78 -9.04 -33.39
N THR A 341 23.92 -8.35 -33.42
CA THR A 341 25.14 -8.69 -34.16
C THR A 341 26.29 -9.03 -33.21
N GLY A 342 27.41 -9.54 -33.76
CA GLY A 342 28.59 -9.87 -32.95
C GLY A 342 28.47 -11.17 -32.17
N VAL A 343 27.57 -12.07 -32.60
CA VAL A 343 27.29 -13.36 -31.94
C VAL A 343 27.97 -14.54 -32.62
N SER A 344 28.52 -14.39 -33.83
CA SER A 344 29.22 -15.47 -34.55
C SER A 344 30.16 -14.93 -35.65
N VAL A 345 30.98 -15.82 -36.22
CA VAL A 345 31.81 -15.51 -37.40
C VAL A 345 30.99 -15.15 -38.64
N SER A 346 29.76 -15.67 -38.75
CA SER A 346 28.83 -15.39 -39.85
C SER A 346 27.95 -14.17 -39.60
N ASN A 347 27.92 -13.65 -38.36
CA ASN A 347 27.23 -12.43 -37.95
C ASN A 347 28.17 -11.55 -37.11
N PRO A 348 29.23 -10.99 -37.73
CA PRO A 348 30.20 -10.16 -37.04
C PRO A 348 29.54 -8.88 -36.50
N ARG A 349 30.18 -8.26 -35.50
CA ARG A 349 29.68 -7.06 -34.82
C ARG A 349 29.54 -5.90 -35.82
N GLN A 350 28.39 -5.23 -35.79
CA GLN A 350 28.11 -4.04 -36.59
C GLN A 350 27.85 -2.82 -35.70
N PHE A 351 28.32 -1.66 -36.15
CA PHE A 351 28.20 -0.40 -35.42
C PHE A 351 27.12 0.48 -36.07
N PRO A 352 26.08 0.89 -35.34
CA PRO A 352 25.03 1.73 -35.89
C PRO A 352 25.55 3.14 -36.16
N ASN A 353 25.02 3.78 -37.21
CA ASN A 353 25.13 5.22 -37.38
C ASN A 353 24.00 5.90 -36.61
N LEU A 354 24.35 6.73 -35.62
CA LEU A 354 23.37 7.39 -34.73
C LEU A 354 22.82 8.70 -35.30
N VAL A 355 23.32 9.14 -36.45
CA VAL A 355 22.81 10.29 -37.20
C VAL A 355 22.34 9.84 -38.58
N THR A 356 21.60 10.70 -39.28
CA THR A 356 21.18 10.42 -40.65
C THR A 356 22.41 10.27 -41.56
N ALA A 357 22.35 9.31 -42.49
CA ALA A 357 23.47 9.05 -43.41
C ALA A 357 23.59 10.10 -44.54
N PHE A 358 22.60 10.99 -44.67
CA PHE A 358 22.51 11.96 -45.75
C PHE A 358 23.16 13.29 -45.38
N ILE A 359 23.52 14.08 -46.40
CA ILE A 359 23.88 15.48 -46.21
C ILE A 359 22.59 16.30 -46.23
N ASP A 360 21.86 16.25 -45.12
CA ASP A 360 20.52 16.81 -44.94
C ASP A 360 20.47 17.91 -43.86
N ALA A 361 21.65 18.36 -43.40
CA ALA A 361 21.81 19.30 -42.30
C ALA A 361 21.19 18.82 -40.96
N SER A 362 21.14 17.50 -40.71
CA SER A 362 20.75 16.95 -39.41
C SER A 362 21.60 17.44 -38.23
N ALA A 363 22.84 17.89 -38.47
CA ALA A 363 23.64 18.58 -37.44
C ALA A 363 23.03 19.91 -36.96
N VAL A 364 22.16 20.54 -37.77
CA VAL A 364 21.41 21.75 -37.42
C VAL A 364 20.02 21.39 -36.90
N TYR A 365 19.34 20.46 -37.59
CA TYR A 365 17.92 20.18 -37.36
C TYR A 365 17.64 18.97 -36.48
N GLY A 366 18.61 18.15 -36.14
CA GLY A 366 18.40 16.88 -35.45
C GLY A 366 18.28 15.70 -36.42
N SER A 367 18.64 14.51 -35.94
CA SER A 367 18.48 13.23 -36.67
C SER A 367 17.22 12.45 -36.29
N ASN A 368 16.34 13.05 -35.48
CA ASN A 368 15.04 12.49 -35.12
C ASN A 368 14.00 13.59 -34.92
N ASP A 369 12.73 13.22 -35.04
CA ASP A 369 11.60 14.16 -35.00
C ASP A 369 11.47 14.87 -33.66
N ALA A 370 11.76 14.20 -32.54
CA ALA A 370 11.66 14.78 -31.22
C ALA A 370 12.64 15.95 -31.06
N ARG A 371 13.93 15.74 -31.39
CA ARG A 371 14.96 16.78 -31.34
C ARG A 371 14.68 17.91 -32.32
N ALA A 372 14.29 17.57 -33.55
CA ALA A 372 13.92 18.56 -34.56
C ALA A 372 12.75 19.43 -34.14
N THR A 373 11.75 18.82 -33.52
CA THR A 373 10.57 19.49 -32.99
C THR A 373 10.92 20.38 -31.81
N ALA A 374 11.79 19.93 -30.91
CA ALA A 374 12.18 20.66 -29.71
C ALA A 374 13.02 21.92 -30.02
N LEU A 375 13.86 21.88 -31.07
CA LEU A 375 14.72 23.00 -31.49
C LEU A 375 13.96 24.15 -32.15
N ARG A 376 12.68 23.96 -32.54
CA ARG A 376 11.87 24.98 -33.23
C ARG A 376 11.08 25.84 -32.24
N THR A 377 10.86 27.10 -32.57
CA THR A 377 10.06 28.03 -31.75
C THR A 377 8.57 27.66 -31.70
N LYS A 378 8.04 27.08 -32.79
CA LYS A 378 6.61 26.71 -32.97
C LYS A 378 5.62 27.87 -32.78
N ASP A 379 6.08 29.10 -32.93
CA ASP A 379 5.30 30.33 -32.80
C ASP A 379 4.76 30.84 -34.16
N GLY A 380 4.84 30.02 -35.21
CA GLY A 380 4.44 30.38 -36.57
C GLY A 380 5.51 31.09 -37.38
N THR A 381 6.63 31.53 -36.78
CA THR A 381 7.71 32.23 -37.51
C THR A 381 8.58 31.30 -38.36
N GLY A 382 8.46 29.98 -38.15
CA GLY A 382 9.31 28.99 -38.82
C GLY A 382 10.74 28.93 -38.30
N LYS A 383 11.11 29.70 -37.26
CA LYS A 383 12.48 29.82 -36.74
C LYS A 383 12.90 28.67 -35.82
N LEU A 384 14.22 28.55 -35.66
CA LEU A 384 14.85 27.81 -34.59
C LEU A 384 15.02 28.68 -33.35
N LYS A 385 14.93 28.05 -32.18
CA LYS A 385 15.17 28.70 -30.88
C LYS A 385 16.59 29.26 -30.82
N THR A 386 16.75 30.37 -30.11
CA THR A 386 18.05 31.01 -29.85
C THR A 386 18.06 31.56 -28.42
N SER A 387 19.26 31.77 -27.88
CA SER A 387 19.49 32.47 -26.61
C SER A 387 19.97 33.92 -26.87
N PRO A 388 20.12 34.77 -25.83
CA PRO A 388 20.51 36.18 -26.02
C PRO A 388 21.76 36.35 -26.89
N GLY A 389 21.70 37.29 -27.84
CA GLY A 389 22.77 37.52 -28.82
C GLY A 389 22.73 36.58 -30.02
N ASP A 390 21.57 35.99 -30.33
CA ASP A 390 21.35 35.03 -31.43
C ASP A 390 22.34 33.86 -31.36
N LEU A 391 22.66 33.43 -30.14
CA LEU A 391 23.44 32.22 -29.90
C LEU A 391 22.50 31.00 -29.95
N LEU A 392 23.07 29.81 -30.01
CA LEU A 392 22.31 28.57 -29.84
C LEU A 392 21.49 28.61 -28.53
N PRO A 393 20.33 27.95 -28.46
CA PRO A 393 19.55 27.89 -27.23
C PRO A 393 20.37 27.21 -26.13
N LEU A 394 20.22 27.66 -24.89
CA LEU A 394 20.78 26.93 -23.74
C LEU A 394 19.93 25.68 -23.49
N ASN A 395 20.55 24.61 -23.04
CA ASN A 395 19.89 23.35 -22.77
C ASN A 395 19.18 23.35 -21.41
N ASP A 396 18.41 24.40 -21.12
CA ASP A 396 17.73 24.65 -19.85
C ASP A 396 16.21 24.52 -19.98
N LEU A 397 15.51 24.45 -18.85
CA LEU A 397 14.04 24.36 -18.81
C LEU A 397 13.34 25.64 -19.32
N ALA A 398 14.05 26.77 -19.36
CA ALA A 398 13.52 28.01 -19.94
C ALA A 398 13.39 27.89 -21.46
N SER A 399 14.38 27.27 -22.11
CA SER A 399 14.40 27.04 -23.56
C SER A 399 13.64 25.76 -23.94
N PHE A 400 13.60 24.76 -23.05
CA PHE A 400 12.97 23.46 -23.28
C PHE A 400 12.08 23.04 -22.09
N PRO A 401 10.82 23.53 -22.04
CA PRO A 401 9.90 23.24 -20.93
C PRO A 401 9.55 21.75 -20.78
N ASP A 402 9.58 20.99 -21.88
CA ASP A 402 9.24 19.56 -21.92
C ASP A 402 10.41 18.65 -21.51
N GLY A 403 11.54 19.23 -21.10
CA GLY A 403 12.76 18.53 -20.73
C GLY A 403 13.95 18.92 -21.61
N THR A 404 15.15 18.81 -21.03
CA THR A 404 16.41 19.13 -21.72
C THR A 404 16.72 18.12 -22.82
N LEU A 405 17.51 18.53 -23.81
CA LEU A 405 17.97 17.67 -24.89
C LEU A 405 19.25 16.93 -24.51
N GLU A 406 19.39 15.69 -25.00
CA GLU A 406 20.64 14.94 -24.89
C GLU A 406 21.79 15.74 -25.50
N ASN A 407 22.92 15.79 -24.79
CA ASN A 407 24.17 16.40 -25.22
C ASN A 407 25.34 15.56 -24.73
N GLU A 408 26.38 15.43 -25.55
CA GLU A 408 27.65 14.90 -25.07
C GLU A 408 28.28 15.89 -24.09
N ASN A 409 28.64 15.39 -22.91
CA ASN A 409 29.13 16.20 -21.80
C ASN A 409 30.21 15.43 -21.03
N ASN A 410 31.30 15.12 -21.72
CA ASN A 410 32.41 14.33 -21.15
C ASN A 410 33.21 15.10 -20.07
N SER A 411 32.92 16.39 -19.88
CA SER A 411 33.32 17.16 -18.70
C SER A 411 32.09 17.30 -17.80
N PRO A 412 32.16 17.15 -16.48
CA PRO A 412 30.99 17.19 -15.58
C PRO A 412 30.46 18.62 -15.39
N ARG A 413 30.18 19.33 -16.49
CA ARG A 413 29.53 20.65 -16.48
C ARG A 413 28.04 20.44 -16.29
N ASP A 414 27.39 21.44 -15.69
CA ASP A 414 25.94 21.47 -15.64
C ASP A 414 25.37 21.44 -17.08
N PRO A 415 24.57 20.42 -17.46
CA PRO A 415 23.99 20.32 -18.79
C PRO A 415 23.18 21.56 -19.20
N ALA A 416 22.57 22.26 -18.24
CA ALA A 416 21.80 23.47 -18.49
C ALA A 416 22.65 24.64 -19.02
N THR A 417 23.97 24.58 -18.82
CA THR A 417 24.91 25.61 -19.30
C THR A 417 25.44 25.35 -20.71
N LEU A 418 25.12 24.19 -21.30
CA LEU A 418 25.54 23.83 -22.65
C LEU A 418 24.56 24.35 -23.70
N PHE A 419 25.05 24.57 -24.92
CA PHE A 419 24.18 24.85 -26.04
C PHE A 419 23.45 23.59 -26.50
N ALA A 420 22.21 23.73 -26.94
CA ALA A 420 21.49 22.69 -27.66
C ALA A 420 21.52 22.96 -29.17
N ALA A 421 21.77 21.93 -29.96
CA ALA A 421 21.84 21.99 -31.42
C ALA A 421 21.21 20.74 -32.05
N GLY A 422 21.33 20.55 -33.37
CA GLY A 422 20.88 19.33 -34.05
C GLY A 422 21.75 18.11 -33.79
N ASP A 423 23.07 18.29 -33.58
CA ASP A 423 23.99 17.23 -33.14
C ASP A 423 24.33 17.35 -31.64
N VAL A 424 24.53 16.22 -30.95
CA VAL A 424 24.77 16.19 -29.49
C VAL A 424 26.16 16.66 -29.10
N ARG A 425 27.10 16.72 -30.06
CA ARG A 425 28.51 17.10 -29.88
C ARG A 425 28.82 18.56 -30.16
N ALA A 426 27.79 19.40 -30.34
CA ALA A 426 27.98 20.80 -30.72
C ALA A 426 28.87 21.61 -29.75
N ASN A 427 29.03 21.13 -28.52
CA ASN A 427 29.81 21.78 -27.46
C ASN A 427 31.25 21.25 -27.31
N ASP A 428 31.71 20.36 -28.20
CA ASP A 428 33.04 19.74 -28.11
C ASP A 428 34.18 20.78 -28.05
N ASN A 429 34.10 21.80 -28.92
CA ASN A 429 35.05 22.90 -28.94
C ASN A 429 34.37 24.21 -29.44
N PRO A 430 34.91 25.39 -29.08
CA PRO A 430 34.26 26.66 -29.40
C PRO A 430 34.15 26.96 -30.89
N ALA A 431 35.04 26.41 -31.74
CA ALA A 431 34.97 26.60 -33.19
C ALA A 431 33.78 25.83 -33.78
N LEU A 432 33.54 24.60 -33.33
CA LEU A 432 32.37 23.82 -33.72
C LEU A 432 31.06 24.50 -33.28
N ALA A 433 30.99 24.93 -32.02
CA ALA A 433 29.82 25.66 -31.50
C ALA A 433 29.53 26.94 -32.31
N SER A 434 30.59 27.63 -32.75
CA SER A 434 30.46 28.82 -33.61
C SER A 434 29.90 28.48 -34.99
N LEU A 435 30.29 27.35 -35.58
CA LEU A 435 29.73 26.88 -36.86
C LEU A 435 28.23 26.56 -36.74
N HIS A 436 27.83 25.83 -35.69
CA HIS A 436 26.41 25.57 -35.41
C HIS A 436 25.63 26.87 -35.24
N THR A 437 26.17 27.83 -34.48
CA THR A 437 25.55 29.16 -34.30
C THR A 437 25.36 29.88 -35.63
N LEU A 438 26.36 29.87 -36.51
CA LEU A 438 26.28 30.49 -37.83
C LEU A 438 25.17 29.86 -38.68
N LEU A 439 25.02 28.54 -38.66
CA LEU A 439 23.99 27.83 -39.43
C LEU A 439 22.58 28.10 -38.90
N VAL A 440 22.40 28.19 -37.58
CA VAL A 440 21.10 28.57 -36.97
C VAL A 440 20.74 30.01 -37.32
N ARG A 441 21.71 30.94 -37.30
CA ARG A 441 21.50 32.31 -37.74
C ARG A 441 21.10 32.39 -39.21
N GLU A 442 21.75 31.62 -40.09
CA GLU A 442 21.37 31.55 -41.50
C GLU A 442 19.96 30.98 -41.67
N HIS A 443 19.59 29.94 -40.92
CA HIS A 443 18.22 29.42 -40.94
C HIS A 443 17.20 30.51 -40.55
N ASN A 444 17.41 31.19 -39.43
CA ASN A 444 16.49 32.23 -38.96
C ASN A 444 16.43 33.40 -39.95
N ARG A 445 17.56 33.77 -40.56
CA ARG A 445 17.61 34.78 -41.63
C ARG A 445 16.80 34.35 -42.85
N ARG A 446 16.87 33.09 -43.27
CA ARG A 446 16.04 32.54 -44.36
C ARG A 446 14.57 32.48 -44.01
N ALA A 447 14.22 32.13 -42.78
CA ALA A 447 12.83 32.16 -42.31
C ALA A 447 12.25 33.57 -42.40
N ASP A 448 13.01 34.60 -42.01
CA ASP A 448 12.61 36.00 -42.17
C ASP A 448 12.46 36.44 -43.64
N GLU A 449 13.28 35.92 -44.55
CA GLU A 449 13.16 36.22 -46.00
C GLU A 449 11.94 35.57 -46.66
N LEU A 450 11.43 34.47 -46.08
CA LEU A 450 10.35 33.66 -46.64
C LEU A 450 8.98 33.93 -45.99
N ALA A 451 8.95 34.62 -44.85
CA ALA A 451 7.75 35.05 -44.13
C ALA A 451 7.03 36.19 -44.86
#